data_AF-M6RB27-F1
#
_entry.id   AF-M6RB27-F1
#
_cell.length_a   1.000
_cell.length_b   1.000
_cell.length_c   1.000
_cell.angle_alpha   90.00
_cell.angle_beta   90.00
_cell.angle_gamma   90.00
#
_symmetry.space_group_name_H-M   'P 1'
#
loop_
_entity.id
_entity.type
_entity.pdbx_description
1 polymer ?
#
loop_
_entity_poly.entity_id
_entity_poly.type
_entity_poly.pdbx_seq_one_letter_code
_entity_poly.pdbx_strand_id
1 'polypeptide(L)'
;MNKREGDRLKAGLIDTDLGQFFLEKINKNQIVGIYKPILVPRPRFPEVHILMAINRPPTIRKILQLAGTWGVTSIHFFISKNSRKDYLTSPIWNQNEIESELLEGMEQGKDIFLPKVCFDLQNQIENILIK
;
A
#
# COMPACT_ATOMS: atom_id res chain seq x y z
N MET A 1 5.29 -14.69 -14.67
CA MET A 1 6.51 -13.94 -15.04
C MET A 1 7.55 -14.93 -15.57
N ASN A 2 8.10 -14.75 -16.78
CA ASN A 2 9.05 -15.69 -17.42
C ASN A 2 10.52 -15.38 -17.07
N LYS A 3 10.83 -15.28 -15.78
CA LYS A 3 12.18 -14.93 -15.29
C LYS A 3 12.94 -16.17 -14.86
N ARG A 4 14.26 -16.17 -15.06
CA ARG A 4 15.17 -17.30 -14.81
C ARG A 4 16.34 -16.86 -13.92
N GLU A 5 17.07 -17.85 -13.40
CA GLU A 5 18.35 -17.60 -12.73
C GLU A 5 19.28 -16.79 -13.66
N GLY A 6 19.98 -15.80 -13.09
CA GLY A 6 20.78 -14.81 -13.80
C GLY A 6 20.01 -13.55 -14.23
N ASP A 7 18.67 -13.55 -14.21
CA ASP A 7 17.90 -12.35 -14.53
C ASP A 7 17.91 -11.32 -13.38
N ARG A 8 17.61 -10.08 -13.73
CA ARG A 8 17.36 -8.99 -12.77
C ARG A 8 15.89 -8.61 -12.72
N LEU A 9 15.44 -8.27 -11.53
CA LEU A 9 14.15 -7.67 -11.23
C LEU A 9 14.35 -6.26 -10.69
N LYS A 10 13.40 -5.38 -10.97
CA LYS A 10 13.25 -4.16 -10.17
C LYS A 10 12.65 -4.57 -8.83
N ALA A 11 13.22 -4.08 -7.75
CA ALA A 11 12.77 -4.38 -6.40
C ALA A 11 12.96 -3.13 -5.53
N GLY A 12 12.26 -3.08 -4.42
CA GLY A 12 12.44 -2.05 -3.39
C GLY A 12 12.32 -2.67 -2.02
N LEU A 13 12.98 -2.06 -1.05
CA LEU A 13 12.74 -2.29 0.37
C LEU A 13 11.84 -1.17 0.88
N ILE A 14 10.74 -1.56 1.51
CA ILE A 14 9.72 -0.64 2.03
C ILE A 14 10.39 0.41 2.93
N ASP A 15 9.97 1.67 2.76
CA ASP A 15 10.45 2.86 3.48
C ASP A 15 11.97 3.08 3.47
N THR A 16 12.70 2.39 2.58
CA THR A 16 14.16 2.39 2.56
C THR A 16 14.70 2.86 1.22
N ASP A 17 14.69 1.99 0.21
CA ASP A 17 15.29 2.29 -1.09
C ASP A 17 14.73 1.42 -2.23
N LEU A 18 15.02 1.87 -3.45
CA LEU A 18 14.74 1.18 -4.70
C LEU A 18 16.03 0.65 -5.31
N GLY A 19 15.94 -0.51 -5.95
CA GLY A 19 17.12 -1.21 -6.44
C GLY A 19 16.82 -2.28 -7.46
N GLN A 20 17.78 -3.19 -7.57
CA GLN A 20 17.67 -4.39 -8.40
C GLN A 20 17.89 -5.62 -7.55
N PHE A 21 17.06 -6.63 -7.79
CA PHE A 21 17.25 -7.95 -7.23
C PHE A 21 17.79 -8.88 -8.31
N PHE A 22 18.99 -9.42 -8.10
CA PHE A 22 19.63 -10.39 -8.99
C PHE A 22 19.24 -11.80 -8.58
N LEU A 23 18.62 -12.55 -9.49
CA LEU A 23 18.12 -13.90 -9.23
C LEU A 23 19.26 -14.91 -9.30
N GLU A 24 19.71 -15.42 -8.15
CA GLU A 24 20.75 -16.44 -8.10
C GLU A 24 20.17 -17.85 -8.23
N LYS A 25 19.06 -18.11 -7.53
CA LYS A 25 18.44 -19.43 -7.52
C LYS A 25 16.92 -19.34 -7.46
N ILE A 26 16.24 -20.13 -8.29
CA ILE A 26 14.77 -20.19 -8.32
C ILE A 26 14.33 -21.64 -8.09
N ASN A 27 13.68 -21.88 -6.96
CA ASN A 27 13.08 -23.16 -6.62
C ASN A 27 11.54 -23.03 -6.58
N LYS A 28 10.84 -24.16 -6.48
CA LYS A 28 9.36 -24.19 -6.37
C LYS A 28 8.80 -23.38 -5.19
N ASN A 29 9.56 -23.21 -4.13
CA ASN A 29 9.08 -22.61 -2.87
C ASN A 29 9.71 -21.25 -2.55
N GLN A 30 10.80 -20.88 -3.23
CA GLN A 30 11.54 -19.66 -2.89
C GLN A 30 12.39 -19.15 -4.06
N ILE A 31 12.64 -17.86 -4.03
CA ILE A 31 13.59 -17.17 -4.89
C ILE A 31 14.71 -16.63 -3.99
N VAL A 32 15.96 -16.94 -4.32
CA VAL A 32 17.14 -16.46 -3.60
C VAL A 32 17.98 -15.60 -4.54
N GLY A 33 18.58 -14.56 -4.00
CA GLY A 33 19.33 -13.60 -4.79
C GLY A 33 19.91 -12.46 -3.97
N ILE A 34 20.60 -11.56 -4.67
CA ILE A 34 21.24 -10.40 -4.07
C ILE A 34 20.45 -9.15 -4.43
N TYR A 35 20.03 -8.42 -3.40
CA TYR A 35 19.49 -7.08 -3.55
C TYR A 35 20.64 -6.05 -3.61
N LYS A 36 20.59 -5.15 -4.59
CA LYS A 36 21.50 -4.02 -4.70
C LYS A 36 20.69 -2.72 -4.74
N PRO A 37 20.81 -1.84 -3.73
CA PRO A 37 20.17 -0.54 -3.74
C PRO A 37 20.76 0.34 -4.85
N ILE A 38 19.93 1.15 -5.49
CA ILE A 38 20.29 2.04 -6.61
C ILE A 38 19.86 3.47 -6.33
N LEU A 39 18.68 3.65 -5.73
CA LEU A 39 18.06 4.95 -5.50
C LEU A 39 17.44 4.96 -4.12
N VAL A 40 17.76 5.97 -3.31
CA VAL A 40 17.06 6.27 -2.06
C VAL A 40 16.10 7.42 -2.35
N PRO A 41 14.82 7.16 -2.69
CA PRO A 41 13.87 8.23 -2.95
C PRO A 41 13.55 8.98 -1.65
N ARG A 42 12.99 10.19 -1.77
CA ARG A 42 12.40 10.90 -0.64
C ARG A 42 10.90 10.68 -0.64
N PRO A 43 10.25 10.67 0.53
CA PRO A 43 8.79 10.67 0.61
C PRO A 43 8.19 11.82 -0.21
N ARG A 44 6.96 11.60 -0.69
CA ARG A 44 6.20 12.59 -1.43
C ARG A 44 6.13 13.92 -0.66
N PHE A 45 6.38 15.03 -1.36
CA PHE A 45 6.17 16.38 -0.84
C PHE A 45 5.51 17.28 -1.92
N PRO A 46 4.44 18.03 -1.61
CA PRO A 46 3.73 18.04 -0.32
C PRO A 46 3.05 16.71 -0.03
N GLU A 47 2.88 16.41 1.26
CA GLU A 47 2.17 15.22 1.71
C GLU A 47 0.72 15.23 1.23
N VAL A 48 0.17 14.05 0.94
CA VAL A 48 -1.22 13.90 0.52
C VAL A 48 -1.90 12.93 1.46
N HIS A 49 -2.86 13.43 2.23
CA HIS A 49 -3.68 12.65 3.15
C HIS A 49 -5.09 12.56 2.58
N ILE A 50 -5.60 11.34 2.45
CA ILE A 50 -6.96 11.08 1.99
C ILE A 50 -7.86 10.94 3.21
N LEU A 51 -8.89 11.77 3.31
CA LEU A 51 -9.99 11.58 4.25
C LEU A 51 -11.20 11.02 3.50
N MET A 52 -11.69 9.85 3.88
CA MET A 52 -12.72 9.16 3.11
C MET A 52 -13.77 8.44 3.95
N ALA A 53 -15.04 8.66 3.62
CA ALA A 53 -16.12 7.90 4.21
C ALA A 53 -16.06 6.42 3.76
N ILE A 54 -16.50 5.50 4.60
CA ILE A 54 -16.60 4.08 4.23
C ILE A 54 -17.52 3.92 3.01
N ASN A 55 -16.95 3.31 1.97
CA ASN A 55 -17.57 2.99 0.69
C ASN A 55 -17.80 1.47 0.55
N ARG A 56 -18.40 1.06 -0.57
CA ARG A 56 -18.56 -0.36 -0.93
C ARG A 56 -17.20 -1.08 -0.96
N PRO A 57 -17.10 -2.33 -0.50
CA PRO A 57 -15.82 -3.05 -0.43
C PRO A 57 -15.00 -3.09 -1.74
N PRO A 58 -15.59 -3.31 -2.93
CA PRO A 58 -14.83 -3.27 -4.19
C PRO A 58 -14.23 -1.88 -4.49
N THR A 59 -14.92 -0.82 -4.09
CA THR A 59 -14.43 0.55 -4.25
C THR A 59 -13.25 0.80 -3.34
N ILE A 60 -13.33 0.37 -2.07
CA ILE A 60 -12.24 0.48 -1.09
C ILE A 60 -10.99 -0.25 -1.58
N ARG A 61 -11.14 -1.48 -2.08
CA ARG A 61 -10.03 -2.24 -2.68
C ARG A 61 -9.32 -1.40 -3.74
N LYS A 62 -10.07 -0.79 -4.67
CA LYS A 62 -9.47 0.03 -5.72
C LYS A 62 -8.80 1.29 -5.20
N ILE A 63 -9.36 1.93 -4.17
CA ILE A 63 -8.76 3.10 -3.53
C ILE A 63 -7.43 2.76 -2.87
N LEU A 64 -7.33 1.62 -2.17
CA LEU A 64 -6.08 1.16 -1.56
C LEU A 64 -5.00 0.94 -2.63
N GLN A 65 -5.31 0.23 -3.71
CA GLN A 65 -4.37 0.06 -4.82
C GLN A 65 -3.92 1.40 -5.41
N LEU A 66 -4.86 2.32 -5.68
CA LEU A 66 -4.50 3.63 -6.22
C LEU A 66 -3.66 4.45 -5.24
N ALA A 67 -3.97 4.40 -3.96
CA ALA A 67 -3.21 5.06 -2.91
C ALA A 67 -1.75 4.56 -2.87
N GLY A 68 -1.55 3.24 -2.94
CA GLY A 68 -0.22 2.63 -3.05
C GLY A 68 0.51 3.02 -4.34
N THR A 69 -0.19 3.02 -5.48
CA THR A 69 0.41 3.41 -6.78
C THR A 69 0.88 4.86 -6.82
N TRP A 70 0.12 5.76 -6.20
CA TRP A 70 0.43 7.19 -6.21
C TRP A 70 1.27 7.64 -5.00
N GLY A 71 1.54 6.79 -4.02
CA GLY A 71 2.37 7.18 -2.87
C GLY A 71 1.74 8.27 -2.02
N VAL A 72 0.44 8.13 -1.70
CA VAL A 72 -0.20 9.03 -0.73
C VAL A 72 0.34 8.75 0.67
N THR A 73 0.40 9.77 1.52
CA THR A 73 0.98 9.64 2.86
C THR A 73 0.09 8.83 3.79
N SER A 74 -1.22 9.09 3.76
CA SER A 74 -2.18 8.34 4.58
C SER A 74 -3.59 8.32 4.01
N ILE A 75 -4.38 7.37 4.51
CA ILE A 75 -5.82 7.26 4.26
C ILE A 75 -6.52 7.13 5.62
N HIS A 76 -7.47 8.02 5.88
CA HIS A 76 -8.28 8.05 7.09
C HIS A 76 -9.72 7.69 6.71
N PHE A 77 -10.17 6.51 7.12
CA PHE A 77 -11.53 6.05 6.89
C PHE A 77 -12.45 6.45 8.04
N PHE A 78 -13.64 6.97 7.73
CA PHE A 78 -14.63 7.37 8.75
C PHE A 78 -16.07 6.96 8.37
N ILE A 79 -16.99 6.95 9.35
CA ILE A 79 -18.41 6.63 9.11
C ILE A 79 -19.17 7.93 8.84
N SER A 80 -19.60 8.17 7.61
CA SER A 80 -20.50 9.29 7.30
C SER A 80 -21.98 8.91 7.53
N LYS A 81 -22.88 9.91 7.53
CA LYS A 81 -24.34 9.69 7.57
C LYS A 81 -24.86 8.71 6.51
N ASN A 82 -24.24 8.70 5.32
CA ASN A 82 -24.64 7.87 4.19
C ASN A 82 -23.84 6.57 4.08
N SER A 83 -22.88 6.33 4.99
CA SER A 83 -22.09 5.11 5.01
C SER A 83 -22.94 3.94 5.49
N ARG A 84 -22.84 2.80 4.80
CA ARG A 84 -23.52 1.58 5.24
C ARG A 84 -22.58 0.77 6.13
N LYS A 85 -22.98 0.55 7.38
CA LYS A 85 -22.17 -0.14 8.39
C LYS A 85 -21.91 -1.61 8.06
N ASP A 86 -22.80 -2.25 7.30
CA ASP A 86 -22.63 -3.64 6.84
C ASP A 86 -21.39 -3.81 5.95
N TYR A 87 -20.91 -2.75 5.28
CA TYR A 87 -19.66 -2.79 4.52
C TYR A 87 -18.44 -3.09 5.38
N LEU A 88 -18.48 -2.76 6.68
CA LEU A 88 -17.39 -3.06 7.63
C LEU A 88 -17.23 -4.54 7.95
N THR A 89 -18.21 -5.38 7.59
CA THR A 89 -18.10 -6.84 7.77
C THR A 89 -17.25 -7.51 6.69
N SER A 90 -16.88 -6.76 5.64
CA SER A 90 -16.07 -7.29 4.54
C SER A 90 -14.62 -7.58 4.97
N PRO A 91 -14.00 -8.66 4.48
CA PRO A 91 -12.59 -8.98 4.77
C PRO A 91 -11.60 -7.88 4.37
N ILE A 92 -11.95 -6.98 3.45
CA ILE A 92 -11.08 -5.87 3.02
C ILE A 92 -10.62 -4.98 4.17
N TRP A 93 -11.32 -4.99 5.30
CA TRP A 93 -10.96 -4.21 6.48
C TRP A 93 -9.96 -4.91 7.41
N ASN A 94 -9.56 -6.15 7.10
CA ASN A 94 -8.49 -6.85 7.80
C ASN A 94 -7.14 -6.22 7.44
N GLN A 95 -6.24 -6.08 8.43
CA GLN A 95 -4.93 -5.46 8.23
C GLN A 95 -4.14 -6.07 7.06
N ASN A 96 -4.10 -7.41 6.97
CA ASN A 96 -3.37 -8.11 5.91
C ASN A 96 -3.96 -7.86 4.50
N GLU A 97 -5.29 -7.75 4.39
CA GLU A 97 -5.95 -7.45 3.11
C GLU A 97 -5.66 -6.02 2.68
N ILE A 98 -5.71 -5.07 3.63
CA ILE A 98 -5.36 -3.67 3.36
C ILE A 98 -3.93 -3.54 2.87
N GLU A 99 -3.00 -4.14 3.62
CA GLU A 99 -1.58 -4.12 3.29
C GLU A 99 -1.33 -4.77 1.93
N SER A 100 -1.93 -5.93 1.65
CA SER A 100 -1.82 -6.60 0.35
C SER A 100 -2.26 -5.71 -0.82
N GLU A 101 -3.37 -4.99 -0.67
CA GLU A 101 -3.90 -4.11 -1.73
C GLU A 101 -3.05 -2.86 -1.93
N LEU A 102 -2.51 -2.29 -0.84
CA LEU A 102 -1.54 -1.20 -0.93
C LEU A 102 -0.28 -1.66 -1.65
N LEU A 103 0.27 -2.83 -1.28
CA LEU A 103 1.47 -3.39 -1.90
C LEU A 103 1.26 -3.67 -3.38
N GLU A 104 0.12 -4.23 -3.80
CA GLU A 104 -0.21 -4.43 -5.22
C GLU A 104 -0.21 -3.11 -6.00
N GLY A 105 -0.70 -2.04 -5.37
CA GLY A 105 -0.64 -0.68 -5.90
C GLY A 105 0.79 -0.16 -6.01
N MET A 106 1.57 -0.29 -4.94
CA MET A 106 2.96 0.18 -4.84
C MET A 106 3.85 -0.50 -5.88
N GLU A 107 3.69 -1.81 -6.09
CA GLU A 107 4.43 -2.57 -7.12
C GLU A 107 4.21 -1.99 -8.53
N GLN A 108 2.97 -1.59 -8.86
CA GLN A 108 2.63 -0.96 -10.14
C GLN A 108 3.21 0.45 -10.26
N GLY A 109 3.17 1.22 -9.18
CA GLY A 109 3.71 2.59 -9.10
C GLY A 109 5.23 2.66 -9.00
N LYS A 110 5.89 1.56 -8.62
CA LYS A 110 7.27 1.53 -8.12
C LYS A 110 7.48 2.44 -6.92
N ASP A 111 6.46 2.52 -6.07
CA ASP A 111 6.55 3.20 -4.79
C ASP A 111 7.10 2.25 -3.72
N ILE A 112 7.74 2.81 -2.71
CA ILE A 112 8.26 2.07 -1.55
C ILE A 112 7.74 2.63 -0.23
N PHE A 113 7.07 3.77 -0.23
CA PHE A 113 6.52 4.37 0.99
C PHE A 113 5.13 3.82 1.24
N LEU A 114 4.99 2.99 2.26
CA LEU A 114 3.71 2.33 2.56
C LEU A 114 2.72 3.36 3.13
N PRO A 115 1.55 3.59 2.48
CA PRO A 115 0.57 4.53 3.01
C PRO A 115 0.03 4.08 4.36
N LYS A 116 -0.05 4.99 5.34
CA LYS A 116 -0.66 4.71 6.63
C LYS A 116 -2.18 4.64 6.49
N VAL A 117 -2.82 3.63 7.06
CA VAL A 117 -4.28 3.51 7.08
C VAL A 117 -4.81 3.64 8.50
N CYS A 118 -5.71 4.58 8.70
CA CYS A 118 -6.32 4.90 9.99
C CYS A 118 -7.84 4.81 9.91
N PHE A 119 -8.48 4.53 11.05
CA PHE A 119 -9.93 4.42 11.16
C PHE A 119 -10.46 5.33 12.25
N ASP A 120 -11.46 6.14 11.93
CA ASP A 120 -12.32 6.79 12.91
C ASP A 120 -13.77 6.30 12.73
N LEU A 121 -14.09 5.21 13.43
CA LEU A 121 -15.43 4.64 13.43
C LEU A 121 -16.34 5.27 14.50
N GLN A 122 -15.81 6.20 15.31
CA GLN A 122 -16.54 6.88 16.38
C GLN A 122 -16.92 8.32 16.01
N ASN A 123 -16.45 8.81 14.85
CA ASN A 123 -16.69 10.17 14.34
C ASN A 123 -16.30 11.26 15.36
N GLN A 124 -15.23 11.03 16.10
CA GLN A 124 -14.69 12.05 16.98
C GLN A 124 -13.89 13.01 16.10
N ILE A 125 -14.33 14.27 15.99
CA ILE A 125 -13.71 15.30 15.14
C ILE A 125 -12.20 15.41 15.37
N GLU A 126 -11.76 15.16 16.61
CA GLU A 126 -10.35 15.08 17.00
C GLU A 126 -9.59 14.03 16.17
N ASN A 127 -10.13 12.83 15.91
CA ASN A 127 -9.46 11.77 15.16
C ASN A 127 -9.40 12.00 13.63
N ILE A 128 -10.23 12.91 13.11
CA ILE A 128 -10.32 13.22 11.68
C ILE A 128 -9.30 14.30 11.27
N LEU A 129 -8.82 15.11 12.22
CA LEU A 129 -8.02 16.31 11.96
C LEU A 129 -6.73 16.46 12.82
N ILE A 130 -6.23 15.42 13.49
CA ILE A 130 -4.97 15.57 14.24
C ILE A 130 -3.73 15.50 13.32
N LYS A 131 -3.10 16.67 13.19
CA LYS A 131 -1.68 17.05 12.99
C LYS A 131 -0.79 16.26 12.04
#